data_AF-A0A535JJF5-F1
#
_entry.id   AF-A0A535JJF5-F1
#
_cell.length_a   1.000
_cell.length_b   1.000
_cell.length_c   1.000
_cell.angle_alpha   90.00
_cell.angle_beta   90.00
_cell.angle_gamma   90.00
#
_symmetry.space_group_name_H-M   'P 1'
#
loop_
_entity.id
_entity.type
_entity.pdbx_description
1 polymer ?
#
loop_
_entity_poly.entity_id
_entity_poly.type
_entity_poly.pdbx_seq_one_letter_code
_entity_poly.pdbx_strand_id
1 'polypeptide(L)'
;MWDRHEPERLEQRIRVESDGTITALSGKIEFGQGIRTAFAQIVADELDVPFERVNVVLGDTDQVPFDFGTFGSHSVAQEAPLLRRAAAFARHELIGRATAKLGLPHEKLDTDAGSVVGIEGGKRASYSELVDSDPLTGTIPDRVAL
;
A
#
# COMPACT_ATOMS: atom_id res chain seq x y z
N MET A 1 29.68 1.62 -3.42
CA MET A 1 29.35 2.57 -2.34
C MET A 1 27.91 3.08 -2.41
N TRP A 2 27.14 2.77 -3.48
CA TRP A 2 25.76 3.24 -3.70
C TRP A 2 24.72 2.10 -3.72
N ASP A 3 25.12 0.90 -3.32
CA ASP A 3 24.39 -0.34 -3.65
C ASP A 3 23.69 -0.96 -2.44
N ARG A 4 23.42 -0.14 -1.42
CA ARG A 4 22.77 -0.61 -0.20
C ARG A 4 21.28 -0.35 -0.32
N HIS A 5 20.58 -1.22 -1.04
CA HIS A 5 19.13 -1.34 -0.90
C HIS A 5 18.87 -2.08 0.41
N GLU A 6 18.67 -1.31 1.47
CA GLU A 6 18.01 -1.87 2.64
C GLU A 6 16.63 -2.37 2.22
N PRO A 7 16.19 -3.54 2.75
CA PRO A 7 14.89 -4.06 2.43
C PRO A 7 13.80 -3.02 2.71
N GLU A 8 12.90 -2.79 1.75
CA GLU A 8 11.87 -1.78 1.92
C GLU A 8 10.91 -2.18 3.03
N ARG A 9 10.63 -1.24 3.93
CA ARG A 9 9.68 -1.40 5.02
C ARG A 9 8.29 -0.99 4.55
N LEU A 10 7.27 -1.77 4.88
CA LEU A 10 5.89 -1.48 4.50
C LEU A 10 5.45 -0.11 4.99
N GLU A 11 5.67 0.18 6.27
CA GLU A 11 5.26 1.42 6.93
C GLU A 11 5.96 2.69 6.37
N GLN A 12 7.04 2.52 5.60
CA GLN A 12 7.75 3.60 4.90
C GLN A 12 7.25 3.81 3.46
N ARG A 13 6.29 3.01 2.98
CA ARG A 13 5.74 3.10 1.63
C ARG A 13 4.23 3.28 1.67
N ILE A 14 3.55 2.51 2.50
CA ILE A 14 2.10 2.52 2.64
C ILE A 14 1.74 2.40 4.12
N ARG A 15 0.83 3.26 4.55
CA ARG A 15 0.13 3.16 5.83
C ARG A 15 -1.35 3.00 5.58
N VAL A 16 -1.95 2.05 6.27
CA VAL A 16 -3.41 1.90 6.34
C VAL A 16 -3.82 2.50 7.66
N GLU A 17 -4.52 3.63 7.60
CA GLU A 17 -4.91 4.39 8.78
C GLU A 17 -6.14 3.74 9.45
N SER A 18 -6.35 4.02 10.74
CA SER A 18 -7.45 3.47 11.52
C SER A 18 -8.85 3.87 11.01
N ASP A 19 -8.95 4.94 10.22
CA ASP A 19 -10.19 5.38 9.57
C ASP A 19 -10.42 4.76 8.17
N GLY A 20 -9.49 3.90 7.73
CA GLY A 20 -9.50 3.23 6.42
C GLY A 20 -8.91 4.06 5.28
N THR A 21 -8.34 5.25 5.55
CA THR A 21 -7.54 6.00 4.58
C THR A 21 -6.22 5.27 4.32
N ILE A 22 -5.75 5.32 3.08
CA ILE A 22 -4.45 4.78 2.67
C ILE A 22 -3.48 5.93 2.43
N THR A 23 -2.38 5.98 3.17
CA THR A 23 -1.31 6.96 2.96
C THR A 23 -0.15 6.30 2.21
N ALA A 24 0.04 6.67 0.94
CA ALA A 24 1.22 6.30 0.16
C ALA A 24 2.34 7.34 0.33
N LEU A 25 3.58 6.86 0.47
CA LEU A 25 4.76 7.67 0.79
C LEU A 25 5.79 7.53 -0.32
N SER A 26 6.25 8.66 -0.85
CA SER A 26 7.31 8.69 -1.85
C SER A 26 8.23 9.89 -1.65
N GLY A 27 9.54 9.68 -1.79
CA GLY A 27 10.51 10.77 -1.75
C GLY A 27 10.52 11.62 -3.03
N LYS A 28 9.79 11.23 -4.08
CA LYS A 28 9.63 12.05 -5.30
C LYS A 28 8.94 13.38 -4.99
N ILE A 29 9.28 14.40 -5.77
CA ILE A 29 8.62 15.71 -5.74
C ILE A 29 7.81 15.92 -7.01
N GLU A 30 6.67 16.58 -6.86
CA GLU A 30 5.83 16.98 -7.98
C GLU A 30 6.03 18.45 -8.35
N PHE A 31 6.16 18.71 -9.65
CA PHE A 31 6.28 20.03 -10.29
C PHE A 31 5.18 20.27 -11.34
N GLY A 32 4.11 19.45 -11.33
CA GLY A 32 2.97 19.55 -12.25
C GLY A 32 2.82 18.38 -13.23
N GLN A 33 3.65 17.34 -13.12
CA GLN A 33 3.61 16.17 -14.01
C GLN A 33 2.48 15.18 -13.72
N GLY A 34 1.80 15.28 -12.58
CA GLY A 34 0.70 14.38 -12.19
C GLY A 34 1.13 13.10 -11.46
N ILE A 35 2.33 13.05 -10.85
CA ILE A 35 2.80 11.83 -10.16
C ILE A 35 1.98 11.52 -8.92
N ARG A 36 1.44 12.53 -8.24
CA ARG A 36 0.59 12.30 -7.06
C ARG A 36 -0.65 11.51 -7.44
N THR A 37 -1.31 11.91 -8.53
CA THR A 37 -2.45 11.19 -9.10
C THR A 37 -2.06 9.80 -9.57
N ALA A 38 -0.96 9.66 -10.31
CA ALA A 38 -0.52 8.37 -10.82
C ALA A 38 -0.23 7.38 -9.67
N PHE A 39 0.47 7.82 -8.63
CA PHE A 39 0.77 7.00 -7.46
C PHE A 39 -0.50 6.62 -6.68
N ALA A 40 -1.44 7.56 -6.53
CA ALA A 40 -2.72 7.29 -5.90
C ALA A 40 -3.53 6.22 -6.66
N GLN A 41 -3.59 6.30 -8.00
CA GLN A 41 -4.27 5.29 -8.83
C GLN A 41 -3.61 3.91 -8.70
N ILE A 42 -2.29 3.86 -8.76
CA ILE A 42 -1.52 2.63 -8.61
C ILE A 42 -1.83 1.94 -7.27
N VAL A 43 -1.83 2.70 -6.19
CA VAL A 43 -2.09 2.17 -4.84
C VAL A 43 -3.57 1.81 -4.68
N ALA A 44 -4.48 2.61 -5.23
CA ALA A 44 -5.91 2.37 -5.18
C ALA A 44 -6.29 1.04 -5.87
N ASP A 45 -5.79 0.85 -7.09
CA ASP A 45 -6.02 -0.35 -7.89
C ASP A 45 -5.48 -1.60 -7.18
N GLU A 46 -4.27 -1.53 -6.63
CA GLU A 46 -3.62 -2.69 -6.02
C GLU A 46 -4.22 -3.05 -4.64
N LEU A 47 -4.86 -2.11 -3.94
CA LEU A 47 -5.53 -2.33 -2.66
C LEU A 47 -7.06 -2.49 -2.78
N ASP A 48 -7.63 -2.42 -3.97
CA ASP A 48 -9.08 -2.39 -4.21
C ASP A 48 -9.81 -1.35 -3.33
N VAL A 49 -9.29 -0.12 -3.30
CA VAL A 49 -9.93 1.00 -2.59
C VAL A 49 -10.43 2.07 -3.56
N PRO A 50 -11.48 2.83 -3.22
CA PRO A 50 -11.83 4.03 -3.97
C PRO A 50 -10.64 5.00 -4.03
N PHE A 51 -10.43 5.64 -5.18
CA PHE A 51 -9.33 6.59 -5.38
C PHE A 51 -9.28 7.68 -4.30
N GLU A 52 -10.44 8.15 -3.84
CA GLU A 52 -10.58 9.20 -2.83
C GLU A 52 -10.10 8.76 -1.43
N ARG A 53 -9.89 7.45 -1.21
CA ARG A 53 -9.33 6.92 0.02
C ARG A 53 -7.81 6.95 0.04
N VAL A 54 -7.15 7.30 -1.06
CA VAL A 54 -5.69 7.32 -1.14
C VAL A 54 -5.16 8.75 -1.01
N ASN A 55 -4.44 9.00 0.08
CA ASN A 55 -3.61 10.18 0.26
C ASN A 55 -2.17 9.86 -0.14
N VAL A 56 -1.48 10.81 -0.78
CA VAL A 56 -0.09 10.64 -1.19
C VAL A 56 0.76 11.75 -0.57
N VAL A 57 1.76 11.35 0.20
CA VAL A 57 2.74 12.25 0.82
C VAL A 57 4.02 12.20 0.00
N LEU A 58 4.45 13.37 -0.46
CA LEU A 58 5.61 13.56 -1.34
C LEU A 58 6.62 14.47 -0.65
N GLY A 59 7.89 14.06 -0.62
CA GLY A 59 9.01 14.97 -0.29
C GLY A 59 9.16 15.42 1.16
N ASP A 60 8.26 15.04 2.06
CA ASP A 60 8.39 15.33 3.49
C ASP A 60 9.41 14.38 4.10
N THR A 61 10.66 14.83 4.27
CA THR A 61 11.80 14.00 4.69
C THR A 61 11.66 13.39 6.07
N ASP A 62 10.73 13.88 6.91
CA ASP A 62 10.43 13.27 8.21
C ASP A 62 9.49 12.06 8.08
N GLN A 63 8.82 11.90 6.93
CA GLN A 63 7.81 10.88 6.70
C GLN A 63 8.12 9.93 5.55
N VAL A 64 8.79 10.41 4.51
CA VAL A 64 9.00 9.68 3.25
C VAL A 64 10.38 9.01 3.24
N PRO A 65 10.54 7.92 2.48
CA PRO A 65 11.85 7.34 2.28
C PRO A 65 12.80 8.28 1.54
N PHE A 66 14.09 8.05 1.74
CA PHE A 66 15.10 8.71 0.92
C PHE A 66 14.87 8.40 -0.57
N ASP A 67 14.90 9.45 -1.38
CA ASP A 67 14.88 9.39 -2.83
C ASP A 67 15.83 10.45 -3.40
N PHE A 68 16.42 10.17 -4.57
CA PHE A 68 17.35 11.09 -5.24
C PHE A 68 16.67 12.31 -5.90
N GLY A 69 15.35 12.36 -5.89
CA GLY A 69 14.52 13.41 -6.46
C GLY A 69 13.84 13.03 -7.77
N THR A 70 13.15 14.03 -8.32
CA THR A 70 12.41 13.93 -9.58
C THR A 70 13.24 14.49 -10.73
N PHE A 71 13.73 13.61 -11.60
CA PHE A 71 14.44 13.96 -12.83
C PHE A 71 14.42 12.78 -13.83
N GLY A 72 14.83 13.02 -15.07
CA GLY A 72 15.10 11.97 -16.06
C GLY A 72 13.92 11.04 -16.39
N SER A 73 12.67 11.50 -16.18
CA SER A 73 11.46 10.67 -16.31
C SER A 73 11.45 9.43 -15.39
N HIS A 74 12.19 9.47 -14.29
CA HIS A 74 12.34 8.33 -13.40
C HIS A 74 11.22 8.18 -12.37
N SER A 75 10.41 9.21 -12.10
CA SER A 75 9.41 9.16 -11.03
C SER A 75 8.49 7.94 -11.10
N VAL A 76 7.74 7.78 -12.20
CA VAL A 76 6.87 6.60 -12.37
C VAL A 76 7.67 5.33 -12.61
N ALA A 77 8.74 5.41 -13.42
CA ALA A 77 9.54 4.24 -13.78
C ALA A 77 10.17 3.54 -12.56
N GLN A 78 10.53 4.30 -11.52
CA GLN A 78 11.13 3.78 -10.30
C GLN A 78 10.09 3.53 -9.20
N GLU A 79 9.17 4.47 -8.94
CA GLU A 79 8.27 4.35 -7.79
C GLU A 79 7.10 3.41 -8.02
N ALA A 80 6.56 3.34 -9.24
CA ALA A 80 5.40 2.50 -9.53
C ALA A 80 5.60 1.04 -9.09
N PRO A 81 6.70 0.34 -9.46
CA PRO A 81 6.88 -1.04 -9.01
C PRO A 81 7.05 -1.16 -7.48
N LEU A 82 7.63 -0.16 -6.81
CA LEU A 82 7.82 -0.18 -5.34
C LEU A 82 6.48 -0.01 -4.62
N LEU A 83 5.68 0.98 -5.03
CA LEU A 83 4.35 1.22 -4.47
C LEU A 83 3.39 0.06 -4.73
N ARG A 84 3.40 -0.52 -5.94
CA ARG A 84 2.61 -1.73 -6.25
C ARG A 84 2.98 -2.88 -5.35
N ARG A 85 4.28 -3.14 -5.19
CA ARG A 85 4.74 -4.24 -4.35
C ARG A 85 4.39 -4.03 -2.88
N ALA A 86 4.52 -2.81 -2.37
CA ALA A 86 4.09 -2.45 -1.02
C ALA A 86 2.57 -2.63 -0.84
N ALA A 87 1.78 -2.21 -1.83
CA ALA A 87 0.32 -2.32 -1.81
C ALA A 87 -0.14 -3.79 -1.85
N ALA A 88 0.45 -4.59 -2.73
CA ALA A 88 0.22 -6.03 -2.79
C ALA A 88 0.56 -6.71 -1.45
N PHE A 89 1.69 -6.34 -0.84
CA PHE A 89 2.08 -6.89 0.46
C PHE A 89 1.10 -6.48 1.57
N ALA A 90 0.68 -5.21 1.62
CA ALA A 90 -0.36 -4.77 2.54
C ALA A 90 -1.67 -5.55 2.34
N ARG A 91 -2.11 -5.75 1.10
CA ARG A 91 -3.29 -6.56 0.76
C ARG A 91 -3.17 -7.98 1.30
N HIS A 92 -2.04 -8.64 1.06
CA HIS A 92 -1.75 -9.98 1.58
C HIS A 92 -1.86 -10.04 3.11
N GLU A 93 -1.24 -9.09 3.83
CA GLU A 93 -1.31 -9.03 5.30
C GLU A 93 -2.73 -8.78 5.80
N LEU A 94 -3.51 -7.93 5.12
CA LEU A 94 -4.91 -7.67 5.45
C LEU A 94 -5.77 -8.93 5.28
N ILE A 95 -5.58 -9.69 4.19
CA ILE A 95 -6.28 -10.96 3.98
C ILE A 95 -5.87 -11.97 5.07
N GLY A 96 -4.58 -12.05 5.40
CA GLY A 96 -4.08 -12.90 6.49
C GLY A 96 -4.74 -12.59 7.84
N ARG A 97 -4.91 -11.31 8.18
CA ARG A 97 -5.65 -10.89 9.39
C ARG A 97 -7.13 -11.22 9.31
N ALA A 98 -7.73 -11.05 8.13
CA ALA A 98 -9.13 -11.35 7.89
C ALA A 98 -9.42 -12.85 8.00
N THR A 99 -8.47 -13.75 7.69
CA THR A 99 -8.62 -15.19 7.93
C THR A 99 -8.96 -15.48 9.40
N ALA A 100 -8.23 -14.89 10.34
CA ALA A 100 -8.49 -15.06 11.76
C ALA A 100 -9.83 -14.41 12.18
N LYS A 101 -10.15 -13.22 11.64
CA LYS A 101 -11.35 -12.46 12.01
C LYS A 101 -12.65 -13.06 11.45
N LEU A 102 -12.63 -13.52 10.20
CA LEU A 102 -13.80 -14.04 9.49
C LEU A 102 -13.92 -15.57 9.58
N GLY A 103 -12.87 -16.26 10.02
CA GLY A 103 -12.84 -17.72 10.09
C GLY A 103 -12.98 -18.37 8.71
N LEU A 104 -12.39 -17.77 7.68
CA LEU A 104 -12.34 -18.28 6.31
C LEU A 104 -10.87 -18.45 5.89
N PRO A 105 -10.52 -19.53 5.18
CA PRO A 105 -9.17 -19.70 4.68
C PRO A 105 -8.84 -18.64 3.62
N HIS A 106 -7.56 -18.35 3.43
CA HIS A 106 -7.08 -17.29 2.54
C HIS A 106 -7.65 -17.41 1.11
N GLU A 107 -7.77 -18.63 0.59
CA GLU A 107 -8.28 -18.93 -0.76
C GLU A 107 -9.79 -18.69 -0.92
N LYS A 108 -10.49 -18.40 0.18
CA LYS A 108 -11.93 -18.08 0.21
C LYS A 108 -12.18 -16.61 0.49
N LEU A 109 -11.12 -15.79 0.52
CA LEU A 109 -11.17 -14.36 0.73
C LEU A 109 -10.72 -13.63 -0.54
N ASP A 110 -11.30 -12.46 -0.75
CA ASP A 110 -10.92 -11.51 -1.78
C ASP A 110 -11.03 -10.09 -1.20
N THR A 111 -10.75 -9.05 -1.99
CA THR A 111 -10.93 -7.65 -1.57
C THR A 111 -11.91 -6.91 -2.44
N ASP A 112 -12.67 -6.01 -1.82
CA ASP A 112 -13.62 -5.14 -2.49
C ASP A 112 -13.81 -3.86 -1.68
N ALA A 113 -13.61 -2.73 -2.36
CA ALA A 113 -13.85 -1.37 -1.86
C ALA A 113 -13.31 -1.12 -0.43
N GLY A 114 -12.03 -1.44 -0.20
CA GLY A 114 -11.35 -1.23 1.08
C GLY A 114 -11.77 -2.20 2.19
N SER A 115 -12.15 -3.41 1.81
CA SER A 115 -12.50 -4.48 2.73
C SER A 115 -12.04 -5.82 2.20
N VAL A 116 -11.74 -6.74 3.11
CA VAL A 116 -11.64 -8.15 2.78
C VAL A 116 -13.03 -8.77 2.86
N VAL A 117 -13.43 -9.51 1.82
CA VAL A 117 -14.74 -10.13 1.66
C VAL A 117 -14.60 -11.64 1.47
N GLY A 118 -15.58 -12.40 1.96
CA GLY A 118 -15.70 -13.81 1.61
C GLY A 118 -16.22 -13.98 0.18
N ILE A 119 -15.58 -14.81 -0.64
CA ILE A 119 -15.97 -15.04 -2.05
C ILE A 119 -17.40 -15.60 -2.17
N GLU A 120 -17.81 -16.43 -1.20
CA GLU A 120 -19.16 -17.00 -1.13
C GLU A 120 -20.20 -16.02 -0.56
N GLY A 121 -19.77 -14.79 -0.20
CA GLY A 121 -20.61 -13.72 0.32
C GLY A 121 -20.85 -13.79 1.84
N GLY A 122 -21.49 -12.75 2.36
CA GLY A 122 -22.01 -12.71 3.74
C GLY A 122 -21.00 -12.40 4.86
N LYS A 123 -19.68 -12.43 4.60
CA LYS A 123 -18.63 -12.01 5.53
C LYS A 123 -17.79 -10.89 4.95
N ARG A 124 -17.52 -9.86 5.76
CA ARG A 124 -16.71 -8.69 5.40
C ARG A 124 -15.97 -8.19 6.64
N ALA A 125 -14.75 -7.72 6.45
CA ALA A 125 -14.03 -6.89 7.41
C ALA A 125 -13.39 -5.71 6.65
N SER A 126 -13.64 -4.48 7.08
CA SER A 126 -12.99 -3.31 6.49
C SER A 126 -11.51 -3.29 6.81
N TYR A 127 -10.71 -2.58 6.02
CA TYR A 127 -9.29 -2.41 6.33
C TYR A 127 -9.08 -1.72 7.68
N SER A 128 -9.90 -0.73 8.02
CA SER A 128 -9.88 -0.09 9.35
C SER A 128 -10.06 -1.11 10.48
N GLU A 129 -11.04 -2.02 10.35
CA GLU A 129 -11.29 -3.08 11.32
C GLU A 129 -10.15 -4.11 11.46
N LEU A 130 -9.26 -4.18 10.47
CA LEU A 130 -8.12 -5.10 10.42
C LEU A 130 -6.82 -4.45 10.93
N VAL A 131 -6.78 -3.13 11.06
CA VAL A 131 -5.61 -2.37 11.55
C VAL A 131 -5.85 -1.58 12.83
N ASP A 132 -7.08 -1.56 13.35
CA ASP A 132 -7.54 -0.74 14.49
C ASP A 132 -6.58 -0.68 15.70
N SER A 133 -5.96 -1.81 16.07
CA SER A 133 -5.06 -1.90 17.22
C SER A 133 -3.60 -2.22 16.89
N ASP A 134 -3.31 -2.53 15.63
CA ASP A 134 -1.99 -2.97 15.19
C ASP A 134 -1.75 -2.49 13.75
N PRO A 135 -0.88 -1.49 13.52
CA PRO A 135 -0.58 -1.03 12.18
C PRO A 135 0.16 -2.10 11.38
N LEU A 136 -0.05 -2.11 10.06
CA LEU A 136 0.74 -2.97 9.17
C LEU A 136 2.20 -2.52 9.19
N THR A 137 3.10 -3.43 9.56
CA THR A 137 4.54 -3.21 9.52
C THR A 137 5.22 -4.47 9.01
N GLY A 138 6.40 -4.33 8.40
CA GLY A 138 7.12 -5.51 7.92
C GLY A 138 8.12 -5.21 6.81
N THR A 139 8.91 -6.22 6.48
CA THR A 139 9.82 -6.16 5.34
C THR A 139 9.07 -6.63 4.11
N ILE A 140 9.00 -5.79 3.08
CA ILE A 140 8.36 -6.11 1.82
C ILE A 140 9.20 -7.18 1.10
N PRO A 141 8.64 -8.36 0.77
CA PRO A 141 9.38 -9.40 0.05
C PRO A 141 9.58 -9.01 -1.41
N ASP A 142 10.63 -9.56 -2.06
CA ASP A 142 10.91 -9.31 -3.48
C ASP A 142 9.76 -9.74 -4.41
N ARG A 143 9.00 -10.75 -3.99
CA ARG A 143 7.80 -11.25 -4.65
C ARG A 143 6.69 -11.43 -3.62
N VAL A 144 5.53 -10.84 -3.91
CA VAL A 144 4.29 -11.06 -3.16
C VAL A 144 3.44 -12.05 -3.94
N ALA A 145 2.94 -13.09 -3.27
CA ALA A 145 1.90 -13.95 -3.81
C ALA A 145 0.54 -13.34 -3.44
N LEU A 146 -0.31 -13.10 -4.44
CA LEU A 146 -1.72 -12.72 -4.25
C LEU A 146 -2.60 -13.95 -4.43
#